data_AF-A0A6G0SM42-F1
#
_entry.id   AF-A0A6G0SM42-F1
#
_cell.length_a   1.000
_cell.length_b   1.000
_cell.length_c   1.000
_cell.angle_alpha   90.00
_cell.angle_beta   90.00
_cell.angle_gamma   90.00
#
_symmetry.space_group_name_H-M   'P 1'
#
loop_
_entity.id
_entity.type
_entity.pdbx_description
1 polymer ?
#
loop_
_entity_poly.entity_id
_entity_poly.type
_entity_poly.pdbx_seq_one_letter_code
_entity_poly.pdbx_strand_id
1 'polypeptide(L)'
;MEDGSAPAFLSCRSWGFGTSCGLWGVDCRPFESDWTAFRCPTRCTLDQSSSLAVYGSSPYRVDSRICRAAVHAGVVGPNGGCAFYRFAGAANAFYSSTANGVTTTEFLSWFPKTIEFKEAFSTHCSDLSWWILSVGFITVTGFGLLPRVRPVIMFYSLVAWVFFYVRLVGQPSSQNYAGISIDSYGEVMVLLAASSVAYRMAASRTFRGWKTLSLKRRVVMWVFCYIIPYHAMINMNLIGYIPWLNVDLGGFEEVNANAGTYVVFTIVGIGAVFLVFTLSRSLYRAGTWKKCVVMYVVMVTSVLVSWALFPSTSFHLHHTMLGAFIIPITAFPTPAAAFSQAIGLGCFVQGYARWGWYSYLDTIPTYMTIAVPENAPNTTNVSSSGATVVWEPLGSEEAVEAYSLRLNRVEVYRGVDTSVVISNLEPNMTYFVGVAGVASWGTDGRVGPLSNFTTLEI
;
A
#
# COMPACT_ATOMS: atom_id res chain seq x y z
N MET A 1 14.53 0.51 -25.42
CA MET A 1 14.18 1.53 -26.43
C MET A 1 15.16 1.36 -27.59
N GLU A 2 14.79 1.77 -28.81
CA GLU A 2 15.68 1.65 -29.98
C GLU A 2 17.00 2.44 -29.82
N ASP A 3 17.00 3.45 -28.93
CA ASP A 3 18.17 4.25 -28.53
C ASP A 3 18.99 3.65 -27.37
N GLY A 4 18.59 2.48 -26.84
CA GLY A 4 19.26 1.82 -25.71
C GLY A 4 18.98 2.41 -24.32
N SER A 5 18.10 3.41 -24.21
CA SER A 5 17.77 4.02 -22.91
C SER A 5 16.92 3.08 -22.01
N ALA A 6 17.13 3.22 -20.69
CA ALA A 6 16.42 2.43 -19.69
C ALA A 6 15.03 3.04 -19.41
N PRO A 7 13.94 2.26 -19.51
CA PRO A 7 12.60 2.73 -19.25
C PRO A 7 12.39 3.04 -17.76
N ALA A 8 11.59 4.07 -17.47
CA ALA A 8 11.26 4.45 -16.10
C ALA A 8 10.44 3.33 -15.41
N PHE A 9 10.83 2.93 -14.20
CA PHE A 9 10.04 1.94 -13.45
C PHE A 9 8.82 2.62 -12.82
N LEU A 10 7.64 2.02 -13.00
CA LEU A 10 6.40 2.46 -12.36
C LEU A 10 5.95 1.41 -11.36
N SER A 11 5.38 1.83 -10.24
CA SER A 11 4.75 0.91 -9.29
C SER A 11 3.35 0.52 -9.79
N CYS A 12 2.77 -0.57 -9.26
CA CYS A 12 1.37 -0.89 -9.56
C CYS A 12 0.38 0.22 -9.14
N ARG A 13 0.77 1.08 -8.18
CA ARG A 13 -0.04 2.20 -7.70
C ARG A 13 0.23 3.51 -8.47
N SER A 14 1.11 3.53 -9.45
CA SER A 14 1.44 4.75 -10.20
C SER A 14 0.29 5.21 -11.12
N TRP A 15 0.01 6.51 -11.11
CA TRP A 15 -0.99 7.19 -11.94
C TRP A 15 -0.43 8.51 -12.48
N GLY A 16 -1.03 9.05 -13.54
CA GLY A 16 -0.56 10.28 -14.19
C GLY A 16 -1.32 11.56 -13.80
N PHE A 17 -2.38 11.45 -12.99
CA PHE A 17 -3.25 12.58 -12.63
C PHE A 17 -3.84 12.37 -11.23
N GLY A 18 -3.52 13.28 -10.32
CA GLY A 18 -3.93 13.23 -8.91
C GLY A 18 -4.87 14.38 -8.54
N THR A 19 -5.08 14.57 -7.24
CA THR A 19 -5.90 15.67 -6.71
C THR A 19 -5.21 17.03 -6.78
N SER A 20 -3.90 17.07 -6.97
CA SER A 20 -3.07 18.29 -6.99
C SER A 20 -2.83 18.83 -8.40
N CYS A 21 -3.81 18.69 -9.31
CA CYS A 21 -3.67 19.15 -10.69
C CYS A 21 -4.09 20.62 -10.89
N GLY A 22 -4.47 21.32 -9.83
CA GLY A 22 -4.90 22.71 -9.86
C GLY A 22 -6.18 22.95 -10.67
N LEU A 23 -6.54 24.22 -10.80
CA LEU A 23 -7.70 24.67 -11.56
C LEU A 23 -7.64 24.18 -13.01
N TRP A 24 -8.70 23.55 -13.47
CA TRP A 24 -8.83 22.95 -14.79
C TRP A 24 -7.76 21.90 -15.13
N GLY A 25 -7.09 21.34 -14.12
CA GLY A 25 -6.02 20.36 -14.32
C GLY A 25 -4.71 20.95 -14.85
N VAL A 26 -4.56 22.27 -14.81
CA VAL A 26 -3.48 23.03 -15.45
C VAL A 26 -2.07 22.64 -14.97
N ASP A 27 -1.93 22.17 -13.73
CA ASP A 27 -0.64 21.76 -13.15
C ASP A 27 -0.25 20.33 -13.57
N CYS A 28 -1.18 19.58 -14.15
CA CYS A 28 -0.95 18.25 -14.70
C CYS A 28 -0.68 18.26 -16.21
N ARG A 29 -0.25 19.42 -16.74
CA ARG A 29 0.28 19.56 -18.10
C ARG A 29 1.58 18.76 -18.29
N PRO A 30 1.91 18.39 -19.55
CA PRO A 30 1.15 18.67 -20.76
C PRO A 30 -0.04 17.70 -20.94
N PHE A 31 -1.09 18.14 -21.63
CA PHE A 31 -2.28 17.32 -21.93
C PHE A 31 -2.05 16.35 -23.09
N GLU A 32 -1.08 16.67 -23.95
CA GLU A 32 -0.56 15.82 -25.01
C GLU A 32 0.95 15.68 -24.81
N SER A 33 1.50 14.50 -25.08
CA SER A 33 2.93 14.26 -24.92
C SER A 33 3.47 13.34 -25.99
N ASP A 34 4.79 13.38 -26.16
CA ASP A 34 5.50 12.31 -26.83
C ASP A 34 5.41 10.99 -26.05
N TRP A 35 5.74 9.90 -26.73
CA TRP A 35 5.80 8.57 -26.14
C TRP A 35 6.91 8.47 -25.10
N THR A 36 6.55 8.09 -23.89
CA THR A 36 7.48 7.86 -22.77
C THR A 36 7.54 6.36 -22.47
N ALA A 37 8.75 5.77 -22.46
CA ALA A 37 8.87 4.37 -22.10
C ALA A 37 8.84 4.17 -20.59
N PHE A 38 8.19 3.09 -20.19
CA PHE A 38 8.07 2.68 -18.81
C PHE A 38 8.17 1.17 -18.69
N ARG A 39 8.47 0.70 -17.48
CA ARG A 39 8.42 -0.72 -17.12
C ARG A 39 7.58 -0.94 -15.87
N CYS A 40 6.82 -2.02 -15.87
CA CYS A 40 5.93 -2.43 -14.80
C CYS A 40 6.44 -3.68 -14.10
N PRO A 41 6.27 -3.77 -12.76
CA PRO A 41 6.55 -4.99 -12.02
C PRO A 41 5.54 -6.08 -12.36
N THR A 42 5.88 -7.29 -11.97
CA THR A 42 4.96 -8.43 -12.02
C THR A 42 3.69 -8.16 -11.21
N ARG A 43 2.57 -8.77 -11.64
CA ARG A 43 1.37 -8.98 -10.81
C ARG A 43 0.61 -7.73 -10.36
N CYS A 44 0.64 -6.65 -11.14
CA CYS A 44 -0.21 -5.47 -10.89
C CYS A 44 -1.72 -5.72 -11.04
N THR A 45 -2.14 -6.95 -11.35
CA THR A 45 -3.55 -7.38 -11.45
C THR A 45 -4.03 -8.21 -10.25
N LEU A 46 -3.15 -8.55 -9.29
CA LEU A 46 -3.54 -9.35 -8.12
C LEU A 46 -4.40 -8.57 -7.13
N ASP A 47 -4.11 -7.28 -6.95
CA ASP A 47 -4.91 -6.40 -6.10
C ASP A 47 -6.12 -5.92 -6.90
N GLN A 48 -7.30 -6.43 -6.52
CA GLN A 48 -8.58 -6.07 -7.13
C GLN A 48 -9.29 -4.91 -6.40
N SER A 49 -8.63 -4.29 -5.42
CA SER A 49 -9.15 -3.11 -4.73
C SER A 49 -9.53 -2.00 -5.72
N SER A 50 -10.56 -1.23 -5.36
CA SER A 50 -10.92 0.04 -6.01
C SER A 50 -9.73 1.01 -6.07
N SER A 51 -8.76 0.87 -5.16
CA SER A 51 -7.51 1.64 -5.16
C SER A 51 -6.63 1.39 -6.39
N LEU A 52 -6.94 0.38 -7.21
CA LEU A 52 -6.30 0.13 -8.50
C LEU A 52 -7.26 0.27 -9.70
N ALA A 53 -8.33 1.04 -9.60
CA ALA A 53 -9.30 1.20 -10.69
C ALA A 53 -8.65 1.65 -12.03
N VAL A 54 -9.25 1.18 -13.13
CA VAL A 54 -8.92 1.57 -14.50
C VAL A 54 -10.21 1.98 -15.17
N TYR A 55 -10.23 3.15 -15.81
CA TYR A 55 -11.41 3.69 -16.47
C TYR A 55 -11.19 3.78 -17.98
N GLY A 56 -12.15 3.25 -18.73
CA GLY A 56 -12.10 3.22 -20.19
C GLY A 56 -11.29 2.08 -20.78
N SER A 57 -11.43 1.94 -22.10
CA SER A 57 -10.81 0.89 -22.91
C SER A 57 -10.40 1.47 -24.26
N SER A 58 -9.30 2.24 -24.26
CA SER A 58 -8.78 2.98 -25.41
C SER A 58 -9.76 4.04 -25.96
N PRO A 59 -9.78 5.27 -25.41
CA PRO A 59 -8.80 5.82 -24.48
C PRO A 59 -9.00 5.38 -23.03
N TYR A 60 -7.94 5.50 -22.22
CA TYR A 60 -8.02 5.34 -20.75
C TYR A 60 -7.96 6.72 -20.08
N ARG A 61 -8.67 6.90 -18.97
CA ARG A 61 -8.47 8.11 -18.14
C ARG A 61 -7.10 8.08 -17.50
N VAL A 62 -6.43 9.23 -17.42
CA VAL A 62 -5.06 9.33 -16.89
C VAL A 62 -4.94 9.11 -15.37
N ASP A 63 -6.05 9.17 -14.63
CA ASP A 63 -6.12 8.79 -13.21
C ASP A 63 -6.25 7.28 -12.98
N SER A 64 -6.32 6.49 -14.07
CA SER A 64 -6.17 5.03 -14.03
C SER A 64 -4.76 4.61 -13.61
N ARG A 65 -4.64 3.43 -13.01
CA ARG A 65 -3.32 2.84 -12.73
C ARG A 65 -2.62 2.42 -14.00
N ILE A 66 -1.49 3.06 -14.31
CA ILE A 66 -0.79 2.96 -15.60
C ILE A 66 -0.45 1.50 -15.91
N CYS A 67 0.16 0.76 -14.99
CA CYS A 67 0.54 -0.63 -15.21
C CYS A 67 -0.66 -1.57 -15.40
N ARG A 68 -1.77 -1.36 -14.66
CA ARG A 68 -2.96 -2.21 -14.79
C ARG A 68 -3.70 -1.90 -16.10
N ALA A 69 -3.75 -0.64 -16.51
CA ALA A 69 -4.29 -0.22 -17.80
C ALA A 69 -3.44 -0.74 -18.98
N ALA A 70 -2.12 -0.76 -18.84
CA ALA A 70 -1.21 -1.33 -19.83
C ALA A 70 -1.38 -2.86 -19.98
N VAL A 71 -1.64 -3.57 -18.89
CA VAL A 71 -2.01 -5.01 -18.94
C VAL A 71 -3.35 -5.19 -19.64
N HIS A 72 -4.35 -4.37 -19.29
CA HIS A 72 -5.64 -4.39 -19.99
C HIS A 72 -5.48 -4.17 -21.51
N ALA A 73 -4.67 -3.19 -21.91
CA ALA A 73 -4.34 -2.90 -23.30
C ALA A 73 -3.55 -4.01 -24.01
N GLY A 74 -3.01 -5.00 -23.28
CA GLY A 74 -2.26 -6.12 -23.84
C GLY A 74 -0.80 -5.81 -24.17
N VAL A 75 -0.33 -4.60 -23.93
CA VAL A 75 1.05 -4.19 -24.21
C VAL A 75 2.05 -4.64 -23.12
N VAL A 76 1.53 -5.04 -21.96
CA VAL A 76 2.31 -5.57 -20.82
C VAL A 76 1.67 -6.87 -20.37
N GLY A 77 2.48 -7.91 -20.12
CA GLY A 77 1.99 -9.19 -19.64
C GLY A 77 1.60 -9.19 -18.14
N PRO A 78 0.95 -10.25 -17.64
CA PRO A 78 0.62 -10.38 -16.22
C PRO A 78 1.87 -10.45 -15.30
N ASN A 79 3.01 -10.77 -15.89
CA ASN A 79 4.31 -10.84 -15.22
C ASN A 79 5.15 -9.56 -15.44
N GLY A 80 4.52 -8.42 -15.70
CA GLY A 80 5.22 -7.17 -15.96
C GLY A 80 5.78 -7.09 -17.37
N GLY A 81 6.62 -6.08 -17.62
CA GLY A 81 7.16 -5.79 -18.95
C GLY A 81 7.38 -4.30 -19.18
N CYS A 82 7.82 -3.93 -20.38
CA CYS A 82 7.90 -2.53 -20.80
C CYS A 82 6.81 -2.20 -21.79
N ALA A 83 6.40 -0.93 -21.79
CA ALA A 83 5.57 -0.35 -22.83
C ALA A 83 5.94 1.14 -22.98
N PHE A 84 5.33 1.79 -23.96
CA PHE A 84 5.27 3.22 -24.07
C PHE A 84 3.88 3.71 -23.66
N TYR A 85 3.83 4.84 -22.96
CA TYR A 85 2.59 5.59 -22.78
C TYR A 85 2.73 6.99 -23.39
N ARG A 86 1.62 7.58 -23.79
CA ARG A 86 1.54 9.02 -24.11
C ARG A 86 0.24 9.60 -23.60
N PHE A 87 0.23 10.91 -23.42
CA PHE A 87 -1.02 11.65 -23.20
C PHE A 87 -1.58 12.12 -24.54
N ALA A 88 -2.91 12.02 -24.71
CA ALA A 88 -3.59 12.26 -25.98
C ALA A 88 -4.78 13.24 -25.85
N GLY A 89 -4.70 14.18 -24.92
CA GLY A 89 -5.73 15.22 -24.75
C GLY A 89 -7.01 14.72 -24.08
N ALA A 90 -8.09 15.47 -24.24
CA ALA A 90 -9.37 15.21 -23.59
C ALA A 90 -10.24 14.18 -24.34
N ALA A 91 -11.14 13.51 -23.62
CA ALA A 91 -12.15 12.64 -24.23
C ALA A 91 -13.48 12.73 -23.47
N ASN A 92 -14.57 12.43 -24.17
CA ASN A 92 -15.94 12.61 -23.69
C ASN A 92 -16.63 11.32 -23.21
N ALA A 93 -16.00 10.17 -23.45
CA ALA A 93 -16.54 8.88 -23.05
C ALA A 93 -15.43 7.84 -22.89
N PHE A 94 -15.63 6.93 -21.95
CA PHE A 94 -14.70 5.86 -21.59
C PHE A 94 -15.49 4.58 -21.36
N TYR A 95 -15.61 3.74 -22.37
CA TYR A 95 -16.39 2.49 -22.28
C TYR A 95 -15.66 1.42 -21.48
N SER A 96 -16.41 0.63 -20.70
CA SER A 96 -15.85 -0.53 -20.01
C SER A 96 -15.62 -1.70 -20.96
N SER A 97 -14.57 -2.48 -20.72
CA SER A 97 -14.44 -3.82 -21.28
C SER A 97 -13.65 -4.72 -20.33
N THR A 98 -13.58 -6.01 -20.66
CA THR A 98 -12.71 -6.97 -19.96
C THR A 98 -11.71 -7.54 -20.95
N ALA A 99 -10.43 -7.33 -20.71
CA ALA A 99 -9.34 -7.85 -21.52
C ALA A 99 -8.14 -8.20 -20.63
N ASN A 100 -7.41 -9.25 -20.99
CA ASN A 100 -6.16 -9.66 -20.31
C ASN A 100 -6.30 -9.84 -18.79
N GLY A 101 -7.48 -10.28 -18.32
CA GLY A 101 -7.77 -10.49 -16.89
C GLY A 101 -8.02 -9.21 -16.08
N VAL A 102 -8.21 -8.07 -16.75
CA VAL A 102 -8.59 -6.79 -16.13
C VAL A 102 -9.96 -6.39 -16.65
N THR A 103 -10.85 -5.97 -15.75
CA THR A 103 -12.13 -5.32 -16.09
C THR A 103 -12.02 -3.84 -15.80
N THR A 104 -12.32 -3.00 -16.78
CA THR A 104 -12.31 -1.54 -16.65
C THR A 104 -13.69 -1.02 -16.26
N THR A 105 -13.73 0.16 -15.66
CA THR A 105 -14.96 0.86 -15.27
C THR A 105 -15.37 1.83 -16.36
N GLU A 106 -16.67 1.87 -16.65
CA GLU A 106 -17.23 2.82 -17.60
C GLU A 106 -17.30 4.23 -16.98
N PHE A 107 -17.03 5.25 -17.80
CA PHE A 107 -17.21 6.65 -17.44
C PHE A 107 -17.66 7.44 -18.67
N LEU A 108 -18.98 7.63 -18.81
CA LEU A 108 -19.59 8.33 -19.95
C LEU A 108 -19.66 9.84 -19.71
N SER A 109 -18.50 10.47 -19.54
CA SER A 109 -18.39 11.92 -19.35
C SER A 109 -17.01 12.44 -19.74
N TRP A 110 -16.90 13.76 -19.86
CA TRP A 110 -15.67 14.47 -20.19
C TRP A 110 -14.57 14.27 -19.14
N PHE A 111 -13.35 14.08 -19.62
CA PHE A 111 -12.15 14.13 -18.80
C PHE A 111 -11.01 14.81 -19.59
N PRO A 112 -10.23 15.72 -18.97
CA PRO A 112 -9.32 16.62 -19.70
C PRO A 112 -8.10 15.91 -20.28
N LYS A 113 -7.81 14.67 -19.86
CA LYS A 113 -6.57 14.00 -20.19
C LYS A 113 -6.72 12.49 -20.29
N THR A 114 -6.25 11.93 -21.38
CA THR A 114 -6.27 10.50 -21.65
C THR A 114 -4.85 9.94 -21.67
N ILE A 115 -4.74 8.63 -21.52
CA ILE A 115 -3.49 7.89 -21.68
C ILE A 115 -3.67 6.77 -22.69
N GLU A 116 -2.71 6.66 -23.59
CA GLU A 116 -2.63 5.61 -24.61
C GLU A 116 -1.36 4.78 -24.42
N PHE A 117 -1.37 3.55 -24.95
CA PHE A 117 -0.29 2.59 -24.78
C PHE A 117 0.18 2.01 -26.11
N LYS A 118 1.47 1.70 -26.20
CA LYS A 118 2.10 0.99 -27.30
C LYS A 118 3.14 0.00 -26.76
N GLU A 119 3.36 -1.10 -27.45
CA GLU A 119 4.39 -2.08 -27.11
C GLU A 119 5.81 -1.48 -27.14
N ALA A 120 6.67 -1.96 -26.25
CA ALA A 120 8.08 -1.57 -26.21
C ALA A 120 8.98 -2.80 -26.09
N PHE A 121 10.11 -2.79 -26.81
CA PHE A 121 11.15 -3.80 -26.69
C PHE A 121 12.39 -3.22 -25.98
N SER A 122 12.84 -3.91 -24.93
CA SER A 122 14.08 -3.61 -24.22
C SER A 122 14.57 -4.84 -23.46
N THR A 123 15.89 -4.94 -23.28
CA THR A 123 16.52 -5.92 -22.38
C THR A 123 16.24 -5.64 -20.90
N HIS A 124 15.71 -4.45 -20.57
CA HIS A 124 15.39 -4.03 -19.20
C HIS A 124 13.95 -4.35 -18.75
N CYS A 125 13.20 -5.12 -19.54
CA CYS A 125 11.77 -5.40 -19.29
C CYS A 125 11.50 -6.57 -18.34
N SER A 126 12.51 -7.38 -18.05
CA SER A 126 12.35 -8.55 -17.18
C SER A 126 12.38 -8.15 -15.71
N ASP A 127 11.31 -8.48 -15.00
CA ASP A 127 11.28 -8.39 -13.53
C ASP A 127 11.97 -9.61 -12.92
N LEU A 128 13.19 -9.41 -12.40
CA LEU A 128 13.99 -10.46 -11.77
C LEU A 128 13.66 -10.67 -10.29
N SER A 129 12.68 -9.95 -9.73
CA SER A 129 12.43 -9.93 -8.28
C SER A 129 12.16 -11.31 -7.69
N TRP A 130 11.45 -12.19 -8.43
CA TRP A 130 11.18 -13.57 -8.02
C TRP A 130 12.40 -14.49 -8.13
N TRP A 131 13.27 -14.24 -9.10
CA TRP A 131 14.53 -14.98 -9.24
C TRP A 131 15.47 -14.64 -8.09
N ILE A 132 15.59 -13.34 -7.78
CA ILE A 132 16.38 -12.85 -6.65
C ILE A 132 15.82 -13.39 -5.33
N LEU A 133 14.49 -13.37 -5.15
CA LEU A 133 13.83 -13.96 -3.98
C LEU A 133 14.12 -15.46 -3.87
N SER A 134 14.03 -16.20 -4.98
CA SER A 134 14.28 -17.65 -5.02
C SER A 134 15.72 -18.00 -4.66
N VAL A 135 16.68 -17.28 -5.22
CA VAL A 135 18.11 -17.47 -4.92
C VAL A 135 18.37 -17.17 -3.45
N GLY A 136 17.84 -16.07 -2.92
CA GLY A 136 17.95 -15.75 -1.50
C GLY A 136 17.34 -16.80 -0.60
N PHE A 137 16.11 -17.24 -0.90
CA PHE A 137 15.40 -18.31 -0.18
C PHE A 137 16.22 -19.60 -0.13
N ILE A 138 16.73 -20.06 -1.28
CA ILE A 138 17.55 -21.28 -1.39
C ILE A 138 18.84 -21.12 -0.59
N THR A 139 19.49 -19.95 -0.69
CA THR A 139 20.75 -19.65 0.00
C THR A 139 20.58 -19.69 1.51
N VAL A 140 19.60 -18.97 2.07
CA VAL A 140 19.37 -18.96 3.53
C VAL A 140 18.85 -20.30 4.05
N THR A 141 18.07 -21.03 3.23
CA THR A 141 17.64 -22.40 3.52
C THR A 141 18.84 -23.33 3.66
N GLY A 142 19.68 -23.39 2.63
CA GLY A 142 20.87 -24.25 2.60
C GLY A 142 21.85 -23.91 3.72
N PHE A 143 22.10 -22.61 3.94
CA PHE A 143 23.01 -22.13 4.98
C PHE A 143 22.62 -22.62 6.37
N GLY A 144 21.34 -22.59 6.74
CA GLY A 144 20.90 -23.07 8.05
C GLY A 144 20.99 -24.59 8.24
N LEU A 145 20.97 -25.36 7.15
CA LEU A 145 21.07 -26.83 7.21
C LEU A 145 22.52 -27.34 7.32
N LEU A 146 23.51 -26.48 7.12
CA LEU A 146 24.92 -26.82 7.30
C LEU A 146 25.21 -27.27 8.75
N PRO A 147 26.05 -28.31 8.94
CA PRO A 147 26.20 -28.97 10.24
C PRO A 147 26.88 -28.11 11.33
N ARG A 148 27.63 -27.07 10.96
CA ARG A 148 28.44 -26.28 11.91
C ARG A 148 28.04 -24.81 12.02
N VAL A 149 26.95 -24.40 11.39
CA VAL A 149 26.54 -22.99 11.40
C VAL A 149 26.00 -22.61 12.78
N ARG A 150 26.41 -21.43 13.26
CA ARG A 150 25.95 -20.87 14.53
C ARG A 150 24.62 -20.16 14.30
N PRO A 151 23.58 -20.38 15.13
CA PRO A 151 22.27 -19.74 14.95
C PRO A 151 22.32 -18.21 14.90
N VAL A 152 23.30 -17.60 15.58
CA VAL A 152 23.52 -16.14 15.53
C VAL A 152 23.85 -15.65 14.12
N ILE A 153 24.67 -16.40 13.37
CA ILE A 153 25.04 -16.05 12.00
C ILE A 153 23.82 -16.24 11.09
N MET A 154 23.09 -17.36 11.23
CA MET A 154 21.85 -17.60 10.49
C MET A 154 20.86 -16.45 10.66
N PHE A 155 20.66 -16.00 11.90
CA PHE A 155 19.72 -14.94 12.23
C PHE A 155 20.12 -13.60 11.61
N TYR A 156 21.37 -13.15 11.78
CA TYR A 156 21.80 -11.87 11.22
C TYR A 156 21.90 -11.89 9.69
N SER A 157 22.31 -13.00 9.09
CA SER A 157 22.28 -13.17 7.63
C SER A 157 20.86 -13.07 7.10
N LEU A 158 19.88 -13.63 7.81
CA LEU A 158 18.47 -13.58 7.43
C LEU A 158 17.89 -12.15 7.52
N VAL A 159 18.24 -11.41 8.59
CA VAL A 159 17.85 -10.00 8.76
C VAL A 159 18.46 -9.13 7.66
N ALA A 160 19.78 -9.24 7.43
CA ALA A 160 20.47 -8.44 6.42
C ALA A 160 19.98 -8.74 5.00
N TRP A 161 19.86 -10.03 4.65
CA TRP A 161 19.33 -10.46 3.35
C TRP A 161 17.99 -9.79 3.04
N VAL A 162 17.04 -9.90 3.97
CA VAL A 162 15.69 -9.39 3.73
C VAL A 162 15.63 -7.88 3.76
N PHE A 163 16.39 -7.22 4.62
CA PHE A 163 16.46 -5.77 4.63
C PHE A 163 16.83 -5.23 3.24
N PHE A 164 17.91 -5.75 2.64
CA PHE A 164 18.30 -5.34 1.29
C PHE A 164 17.31 -5.78 0.21
N TYR A 165 16.76 -7.00 0.32
CA TYR A 165 15.74 -7.48 -0.62
C TYR A 165 14.52 -6.54 -0.65
N VAL A 166 13.96 -6.18 0.52
CA VAL A 166 12.77 -5.31 0.58
C VAL A 166 13.09 -3.93 0.02
N ARG A 167 14.24 -3.33 0.37
CA ARG A 167 14.57 -1.97 -0.08
C ARG A 167 14.96 -1.84 -1.54
N LEU A 168 15.65 -2.84 -2.10
CA LEU A 168 16.19 -2.75 -3.45
C LEU A 168 15.37 -3.50 -4.49
N VAL A 169 14.54 -4.46 -4.07
CA VAL A 169 13.86 -5.38 -4.99
C VAL A 169 12.36 -5.39 -4.73
N GLY A 170 11.94 -5.84 -3.55
CA GLY A 170 10.54 -6.08 -3.25
C GLY A 170 9.68 -4.81 -3.24
N GLN A 171 10.14 -3.77 -2.53
CA GLN A 171 9.39 -2.53 -2.30
C GLN A 171 10.32 -1.31 -2.19
N PRO A 172 11.03 -0.92 -3.27
CA PRO A 172 11.86 0.29 -3.27
C PRO A 172 11.04 1.55 -3.00
N SER A 173 11.57 2.45 -2.16
CA SER A 173 10.89 3.69 -1.75
C SER A 173 10.86 4.76 -2.84
N SER A 174 11.82 4.71 -3.76
CA SER A 174 11.95 5.65 -4.87
C SER A 174 12.63 4.99 -6.08
N GLN A 175 12.73 5.73 -7.18
CA GLN A 175 13.50 5.33 -8.36
C GLN A 175 15.00 5.61 -8.23
N ASN A 176 15.42 6.34 -7.18
CA ASN A 176 16.82 6.64 -6.93
C ASN A 176 17.50 5.48 -6.17
N TYR A 177 17.78 4.40 -6.90
CA TYR A 177 18.44 3.21 -6.33
C TYR A 177 19.81 3.51 -5.72
N ALA A 178 20.55 4.49 -6.24
CA ALA A 178 21.82 4.92 -5.66
C ALA A 178 21.61 5.51 -4.26
N GLY A 179 20.66 6.43 -4.11
CA GLY A 179 20.29 6.99 -2.81
C GLY A 179 19.83 5.92 -1.82
N ILE A 180 18.88 5.07 -2.24
CA ILE A 180 18.40 3.95 -1.40
C ILE A 180 19.56 3.06 -0.95
N SER A 181 20.50 2.75 -1.85
CA SER A 181 21.64 1.88 -1.53
C SER A 181 22.57 2.53 -0.51
N ILE A 182 22.86 3.82 -0.64
CA ILE A 182 23.70 4.57 0.30
C ILE A 182 23.06 4.59 1.69
N ASP A 183 21.79 4.98 1.78
CA ASP A 183 21.06 5.10 3.05
C ASP A 183 20.92 3.73 3.75
N SER A 184 20.81 2.66 2.96
CA SER A 184 20.71 1.28 3.46
C SER A 184 21.90 0.84 4.32
N TYR A 185 23.12 1.33 4.06
CA TYR A 185 24.29 0.95 4.87
C TYR A 185 24.23 1.49 6.29
N GLY A 186 23.63 2.67 6.51
CA GLY A 186 23.41 3.20 7.85
C GLY A 186 22.25 2.50 8.55
N GLU A 187 21.13 2.36 7.87
CA GLU A 187 19.91 1.81 8.44
C GLU A 187 20.01 0.32 8.78
N VAL A 188 20.76 -0.47 8.00
CA VAL A 188 20.97 -1.90 8.32
C VAL A 188 21.70 -2.07 9.65
N MET A 189 22.60 -1.15 10.02
CA MET A 189 23.34 -1.24 11.28
C MET A 189 22.42 -1.00 12.48
N VAL A 190 21.51 -0.02 12.37
CA VAL A 190 20.46 0.23 13.37
C VAL A 190 19.56 -1.00 13.51
N LEU A 191 19.15 -1.59 12.38
CA LEU A 191 18.33 -2.80 12.39
C LEU A 191 19.04 -3.99 13.02
N LEU A 192 20.32 -4.20 12.70
CA LEU A 192 21.12 -5.29 13.28
C LEU A 192 21.31 -5.10 14.80
N ALA A 193 21.51 -3.86 15.25
CA ALA A 193 21.59 -3.54 16.67
C ALA A 193 20.26 -3.84 17.38
N ALA A 194 19.12 -3.40 16.84
CA ALA A 194 17.80 -3.72 17.40
C ALA A 194 17.50 -5.23 17.38
N SER A 195 17.83 -5.89 16.27
CA SER A 195 17.66 -7.34 16.09
C SER A 195 18.55 -8.16 17.02
N SER A 196 19.65 -7.58 17.53
CA SER A 196 20.48 -8.24 18.55
C SER A 196 19.73 -8.43 19.87
N VAL A 197 18.84 -7.51 20.22
CA VAL A 197 17.96 -7.61 21.40
C VAL A 197 16.95 -8.73 21.19
N ALA A 198 16.29 -8.76 20.02
CA ALA A 198 15.39 -9.84 19.62
C ALA A 198 16.08 -11.22 19.67
N TYR A 199 17.33 -11.31 19.18
CA TYR A 199 18.09 -12.56 19.22
C TYR A 199 18.37 -13.03 20.66
N ARG A 200 18.84 -12.13 21.52
CA ARG A 200 19.17 -12.45 22.92
C ARG A 200 17.92 -12.78 23.74
N MET A 201 16.82 -12.07 23.52
CA MET A 201 15.56 -12.29 24.24
C MET A 201 14.89 -13.61 23.86
N ALA A 202 14.84 -13.93 22.57
CA ALA A 202 14.03 -15.06 22.07
C ALA A 202 14.81 -16.04 21.17
N ALA A 203 15.36 -15.59 20.04
CA ALA A 203 15.84 -16.51 19.00
C ALA A 203 16.97 -17.45 19.46
N SER A 204 17.87 -16.96 20.33
CA SER A 204 18.92 -17.78 20.95
C SER A 204 18.37 -18.97 21.74
N ARG A 205 17.20 -18.83 22.37
CA ARG A 205 16.51 -19.92 23.08
C ARG A 205 15.73 -20.82 22.14
N THR A 206 15.12 -20.25 21.10
CA THR A 206 14.44 -21.01 20.04
C THR A 206 15.37 -21.98 19.33
N PHE A 207 16.61 -21.56 19.06
CA PHE A 207 17.64 -22.41 18.44
C PHE A 207 18.60 -23.04 19.46
N ARG A 208 18.20 -23.13 20.73
CA ARG A 208 19.01 -23.81 21.76
C ARG A 208 19.19 -25.28 21.37
N GLY A 209 20.44 -25.74 21.37
CA GLY A 209 20.75 -27.13 20.97
C GLY A 209 20.70 -27.36 19.47
N TRP A 210 20.74 -26.33 18.62
CA TRP A 210 20.71 -26.47 17.15
C TRP A 210 21.66 -27.55 16.61
N LYS A 211 22.89 -27.58 17.12
CA LYS A 211 23.94 -28.51 16.69
C LYS A 211 23.65 -29.97 17.02
N THR A 212 22.81 -30.25 18.02
CA THR A 212 22.47 -31.61 18.44
C THR A 212 21.19 -32.13 17.79
N LEU A 213 20.50 -31.29 17.00
CA LEU A 213 19.28 -31.70 16.30
C LEU A 213 19.60 -32.56 15.08
N SER A 214 18.83 -33.63 14.90
CA SER A 214 18.86 -34.44 13.67
C SER A 214 18.51 -33.58 12.45
N LEU A 215 19.00 -33.98 11.26
CA LEU A 215 18.72 -33.26 10.01
C LEU A 215 17.20 -33.08 9.78
N LYS A 216 16.39 -34.12 10.02
CA LYS A 216 14.92 -34.06 9.91
C LYS A 216 14.32 -32.96 10.78
N ARG A 217 14.75 -32.86 12.05
CA ARG A 217 14.27 -31.80 12.96
C ARG A 217 14.76 -30.42 12.55
N ARG A 218 15.99 -30.30 12.06
CA ARG A 218 16.52 -29.03 11.52
C ARG A 218 15.72 -28.57 10.30
N VAL A 219 15.36 -29.48 9.39
CA VAL A 219 14.51 -29.17 8.23
C VAL A 219 13.14 -28.64 8.67
N VAL A 220 12.47 -29.31 9.60
CA VAL A 220 11.18 -28.85 10.13
C VAL A 220 11.29 -27.47 10.78
N MET A 221 12.22 -27.31 11.73
CA MET A 221 12.37 -26.07 12.48
C MET A 221 12.81 -24.88 11.62
N TRP A 222 13.79 -25.08 10.73
CA TRP A 222 14.37 -23.98 9.94
C TRP A 222 13.59 -23.72 8.66
N VAL A 223 13.28 -24.73 7.86
CA VAL A 223 12.68 -24.52 6.55
C VAL A 223 11.20 -24.22 6.71
N PHE A 224 10.45 -25.16 7.27
CA PHE A 224 8.99 -25.08 7.36
C PHE A 224 8.51 -24.09 8.42
N CYS A 225 9.15 -24.09 9.58
CA CYS A 225 8.73 -23.24 10.69
C CYS A 225 9.47 -21.91 10.77
N TYR A 226 10.49 -21.62 9.96
CA TYR A 226 11.18 -20.33 10.05
C TYR A 226 11.25 -19.62 8.71
N ILE A 227 11.93 -20.21 7.73
CA ILE A 227 12.20 -19.58 6.43
C ILE A 227 10.90 -19.33 5.64
N ILE A 228 10.01 -20.31 5.54
CA ILE A 228 8.74 -20.15 4.80
C ILE A 228 7.86 -19.04 5.40
N PRO A 229 7.47 -19.08 6.70
CA PRO A 229 6.63 -18.02 7.28
C PRO A 229 7.31 -16.65 7.25
N TYR A 230 8.64 -16.59 7.44
CA TYR A 230 9.39 -15.35 7.32
C TYR A 230 9.29 -14.78 5.90
N HIS A 231 9.54 -15.57 4.85
CA HIS A 231 9.45 -15.09 3.45
C HIS A 231 8.02 -14.77 3.01
N ALA A 232 7.01 -15.36 3.64
CA ALA A 232 5.63 -14.94 3.46
C ALA A 232 5.41 -13.52 4.00
N MET A 233 5.91 -13.21 5.20
CA MET A 233 5.75 -11.88 5.82
C MET A 233 6.59 -10.78 5.14
N ILE A 234 7.71 -11.10 4.49
CA ILE A 234 8.47 -10.05 3.77
C ILE A 234 7.79 -9.60 2.48
N ASN A 235 6.86 -10.42 1.96
CA ASN A 235 6.05 -10.12 0.79
C ASN A 235 4.60 -9.78 1.19
N MET A 236 4.42 -9.11 2.35
CA MET A 236 3.10 -8.71 2.85
C MET A 236 2.28 -7.89 1.84
N ASN A 237 2.92 -7.16 0.92
CA ASN A 237 2.23 -6.48 -0.18
C ASN A 237 1.45 -7.43 -1.10
N LEU A 238 1.89 -8.68 -1.24
CA LEU A 238 1.19 -9.69 -2.04
C LEU A 238 -0.03 -10.26 -1.33
N ILE A 239 -0.12 -10.11 -0.01
CA ILE A 239 -1.25 -10.57 0.81
C ILE A 239 -1.96 -9.40 1.51
N GLY A 240 -1.66 -8.16 1.12
CA GLY A 240 -2.25 -6.94 1.70
C GLY A 240 -3.74 -6.78 1.37
N TYR A 241 -4.27 -7.57 0.44
CA TYR A 241 -5.70 -7.67 0.19
C TYR A 241 -6.44 -8.43 1.31
N ILE A 242 -5.72 -9.07 2.24
CA ILE A 242 -6.32 -9.74 3.39
C ILE A 242 -6.70 -8.69 4.44
N PRO A 243 -8.00 -8.51 4.76
CA PRO A 243 -8.49 -7.44 5.62
C PRO A 243 -7.83 -7.27 6.99
N TRP A 244 -7.24 -8.32 7.60
CA TRP A 244 -6.61 -8.19 8.92
C TRP A 244 -5.26 -7.45 8.90
N LEU A 245 -4.63 -7.25 7.73
CA LEU A 245 -3.28 -6.66 7.68
C LEU A 245 -3.29 -5.16 8.00
N ASN A 246 -4.43 -4.48 7.81
CA ASN A 246 -4.63 -3.07 8.11
C ASN A 246 -5.59 -2.96 9.31
N VAL A 247 -5.03 -3.01 10.52
CA VAL A 247 -5.82 -2.78 11.74
C VAL A 247 -5.78 -1.30 12.07
N ASP A 248 -6.68 -0.53 11.44
CA ASP A 248 -6.94 0.85 11.84
C ASP A 248 -8.09 0.88 12.86
N LEU A 249 -7.84 1.44 14.04
CA LEU A 249 -8.87 1.73 15.04
C LEU A 249 -9.68 2.94 14.53
N GLY A 250 -10.62 2.72 13.61
CA GLY A 250 -11.44 3.83 13.10
C GLY A 250 -12.25 3.62 11.83
N GLY A 251 -12.20 2.46 11.17
CA GLY A 251 -13.04 2.27 9.97
C GLY A 251 -13.00 0.85 9.46
N PHE A 252 -14.05 0.09 9.72
CA PHE A 252 -14.36 -1.06 8.88
C PHE A 252 -14.98 -0.51 7.59
N GLU A 253 -14.17 -0.33 6.54
CA GLU A 253 -14.77 -0.31 5.20
C GLU A 253 -15.39 -1.69 4.96
N GLU A 254 -16.65 -1.72 4.52
CA GLU A 254 -17.34 -2.96 4.18
C GLU A 254 -16.59 -3.68 3.06
N VAL A 255 -15.77 -4.67 3.45
CA VAL A 255 -15.13 -5.54 2.48
C VAL A 255 -16.21 -6.49 1.98
N ASN A 256 -16.64 -6.33 0.73
CA ASN A 256 -17.44 -7.31 0.00
C ASN A 256 -16.64 -8.63 -0.14
N ALA A 257 -16.62 -9.42 0.93
CA ALA A 257 -15.85 -10.64 1.04
C ALA A 257 -16.62 -11.82 0.44
N ASN A 258 -16.00 -12.55 -0.49
CA ASN A 258 -16.59 -13.77 -1.03
C ASN A 258 -16.54 -14.92 0.01
N ALA A 259 -17.32 -15.98 -0.20
CA ALA A 259 -17.36 -17.14 0.70
C ALA A 259 -15.97 -17.77 0.96
N GLY A 260 -15.08 -17.75 -0.05
CA GLY A 260 -13.70 -18.23 0.09
C GLY A 260 -12.87 -17.45 1.11
N THR A 261 -13.12 -16.14 1.24
CA THR A 261 -12.44 -15.28 2.21
C THR A 261 -12.76 -15.71 3.65
N TYR A 262 -14.02 -16.01 3.94
CA TYR A 262 -14.45 -16.49 5.26
C TYR A 262 -13.84 -17.86 5.61
N VAL A 263 -13.68 -18.75 4.64
CA VAL A 263 -13.00 -20.05 4.86
C VAL A 263 -11.53 -19.85 5.24
N VAL A 264 -10.81 -18.99 4.50
CA VAL A 264 -9.41 -18.67 4.80
C VAL A 264 -9.29 -18.05 6.20
N PHE A 265 -10.17 -17.11 6.55
CA PHE A 265 -10.19 -16.52 7.89
C PHE A 265 -10.43 -17.53 9.00
N THR A 266 -11.35 -18.47 8.78
CA THR A 266 -11.64 -19.51 9.77
C THR A 266 -10.41 -20.40 9.99
N ILE A 267 -9.75 -20.85 8.92
CA ILE A 267 -8.56 -21.71 9.00
C ILE A 267 -7.41 -20.98 9.70
N VAL A 268 -7.16 -19.72 9.33
CA VAL A 268 -6.08 -18.94 9.94
C VAL A 268 -6.40 -18.61 11.41
N GLY A 269 -7.66 -18.30 11.72
CA GLY A 269 -8.12 -18.10 13.10
C GLY A 269 -7.90 -19.32 13.98
N ILE A 270 -8.25 -20.52 13.50
CA ILE A 270 -7.98 -21.78 14.21
C ILE A 270 -6.47 -21.97 14.42
N GLY A 271 -5.67 -21.73 13.39
CA GLY A 271 -4.21 -21.79 13.49
C GLY A 271 -3.64 -20.82 14.52
N ALA A 272 -4.13 -19.58 14.55
CA ALA A 272 -3.73 -18.55 15.51
C ALA A 272 -4.09 -18.96 16.95
N VAL A 273 -5.30 -19.46 17.19
CA VAL A 273 -5.73 -19.97 18.51
C VAL A 273 -4.82 -21.13 18.96
N PHE A 274 -4.50 -22.06 18.06
CA PHE A 274 -3.56 -23.14 18.35
C PHE A 274 -2.16 -22.64 18.73
N LEU A 275 -1.62 -21.66 18.00
CA LEU A 275 -0.33 -21.04 18.32
C LEU A 275 -0.38 -20.32 19.68
N VAL A 276 -1.42 -19.54 19.95
CA VAL A 276 -1.60 -18.87 21.25
C VAL A 276 -1.66 -19.88 22.38
N PHE A 277 -2.42 -20.96 22.24
CA PHE A 277 -2.50 -22.02 23.25
C PHE A 277 -1.14 -22.68 23.50
N THR A 278 -0.42 -23.07 22.45
CA THR A 278 0.88 -23.75 22.57
C THR A 278 1.97 -22.84 23.16
N LEU A 279 2.00 -21.57 22.79
CA LEU A 279 2.91 -20.57 23.37
C LEU A 279 2.56 -20.29 24.84
N SER A 280 1.28 -20.09 25.15
CA SER A 280 0.81 -19.84 26.53
C SER A 280 1.15 -21.01 27.45
N ARG A 281 0.93 -22.24 26.99
CA ARG A 281 1.33 -23.46 27.71
C ARG A 281 2.85 -23.51 27.94
N SER A 282 3.65 -23.09 26.95
CA SER A 282 5.11 -23.06 27.05
C SER A 282 5.58 -22.00 28.06
N LEU A 283 5.00 -20.80 28.02
CA LEU A 283 5.24 -19.71 28.98
C LEU A 283 4.87 -20.10 30.41
N TYR A 284 3.72 -20.76 30.58
CA TYR A 284 3.26 -21.25 31.87
C TYR A 284 4.21 -22.30 32.44
N ARG A 285 4.55 -23.33 31.65
CA ARG A 285 5.47 -24.40 32.06
C ARG A 285 6.88 -23.91 32.38
N ALA A 286 7.35 -22.88 31.69
CA ALA A 286 8.66 -22.29 31.94
C ALA A 286 8.66 -21.30 33.12
N GLY A 287 7.50 -20.98 33.70
CA GLY A 287 7.38 -20.01 34.79
C GLY A 287 7.69 -18.56 34.39
N THR A 288 7.80 -18.25 33.09
CA THR A 288 8.17 -16.92 32.59
C THR A 288 6.97 -16.02 32.33
N TRP A 289 5.74 -16.54 32.40
CA TRP A 289 4.51 -15.81 32.08
C TRP A 289 4.35 -14.51 32.89
N LYS A 290 4.70 -14.50 34.18
CA LYS A 290 4.63 -13.29 35.03
C LYS A 290 5.50 -12.15 34.48
N LYS A 291 6.72 -12.48 34.05
CA LYS A 291 7.66 -11.50 33.47
C LYS A 291 7.12 -10.93 32.15
N CYS A 292 6.52 -11.79 31.32
CA CYS A 292 5.87 -11.36 30.08
C CYS A 292 4.70 -10.42 30.38
N VAL A 293 3.80 -10.79 31.32
CA VAL A 293 2.67 -9.94 31.70
C VAL A 293 3.14 -8.56 32.19
N VAL A 294 4.12 -8.50 33.10
CA VAL A 294 4.67 -7.22 33.58
C VAL A 294 5.24 -6.39 32.42
N MET A 295 6.02 -7.01 31.54
CA MET A 295 6.60 -6.34 30.37
C MET A 295 5.53 -5.73 29.46
N TYR A 296 4.47 -6.49 29.12
CA TYR A 296 3.39 -5.97 28.27
C TYR A 296 2.53 -4.95 28.99
N VAL A 297 2.28 -5.07 30.30
CA VAL A 297 1.56 -4.05 31.07
C VAL A 297 2.32 -2.72 31.06
N VAL A 298 3.63 -2.74 31.30
CA VAL A 298 4.47 -1.52 31.24
C VAL A 298 4.42 -0.91 29.84
N MET A 299 4.56 -1.74 28.80
CA MET A 299 4.52 -1.30 27.41
C MET A 299 3.15 -0.69 27.02
N VAL A 300 2.04 -1.37 27.30
CA VAL A 300 0.69 -0.87 27.04
C VAL A 300 0.45 0.42 27.81
N THR A 301 0.87 0.50 29.08
CA THR A 301 0.76 1.72 29.87
C THR A 301 1.54 2.86 29.22
N SER A 302 2.75 2.63 28.72
CA SER A 302 3.53 3.67 28.02
C SER A 302 2.86 4.16 26.74
N VAL A 303 2.19 3.27 25.99
CA VAL A 303 1.43 3.61 24.77
C VAL A 303 0.17 4.39 25.12
N LEU A 304 -0.54 4.02 26.19
CA LEU A 304 -1.73 4.74 26.63
C LEU A 304 -1.38 6.13 27.17
N VAL A 305 -0.27 6.25 27.91
CA VAL A 305 0.22 7.54 28.42
C VAL A 305 0.62 8.45 27.26
N SER A 306 1.38 7.96 26.28
CA SER A 306 1.75 8.78 25.13
C SER A 306 0.53 9.19 24.31
N TRP A 307 -0.42 8.29 24.08
CA TRP A 307 -1.66 8.63 23.37
C TRP A 307 -2.49 9.68 24.12
N ALA A 308 -2.59 9.58 25.45
CA ALA A 308 -3.28 10.57 26.29
C ALA A 308 -2.59 11.95 26.28
N LEU A 309 -1.26 12.00 26.12
CA LEU A 309 -0.50 13.25 26.02
C LEU A 309 -0.69 13.94 24.65
N PHE A 310 -1.09 13.21 23.61
CA PHE A 310 -1.25 13.73 22.25
C PHE A 310 -2.65 13.41 21.68
N PRO A 311 -3.72 14.01 22.22
CA PRO A 311 -5.10 13.68 21.84
C PRO A 311 -5.47 14.04 20.40
N SER A 312 -4.69 14.91 19.74
CA SER A 312 -4.86 15.29 18.33
C SER A 312 -4.15 14.35 17.34
N THR A 313 -3.79 13.15 17.77
CA THR A 313 -3.14 12.12 16.94
C THR A 313 -4.05 10.92 16.75
N SER A 314 -3.96 10.29 15.58
CA SER A 314 -4.62 9.00 15.33
C SER A 314 -3.70 7.87 15.75
N PHE A 315 -4.25 6.88 16.43
CA PHE A 315 -3.52 5.66 16.75
C PHE A 315 -3.45 4.74 15.52
N HIS A 316 -2.25 4.47 15.04
CA HIS A 316 -2.00 3.59 13.90
C HIS A 316 -0.86 2.63 14.26
N LEU A 317 -1.21 1.37 14.52
CA LEU A 317 -0.23 0.36 14.91
C LEU A 317 0.36 -0.32 13.67
N HIS A 318 1.51 0.17 13.23
CA HIS A 318 2.23 -0.45 12.12
C HIS A 318 2.70 -1.88 12.48
N HIS A 319 2.67 -2.81 11.52
CA HIS A 319 3.01 -4.23 11.76
C HIS A 319 4.46 -4.45 12.20
N THR A 320 5.36 -3.49 11.98
CA THR A 320 6.71 -3.47 12.57
C THR A 320 6.64 -3.66 14.09
N MET A 321 5.78 -2.90 14.76
CA MET A 321 5.62 -2.92 16.23
C MET A 321 4.94 -4.22 16.67
N LEU A 322 3.91 -4.66 15.94
CA LEU A 322 3.26 -5.95 16.19
C LEU A 322 4.28 -7.10 16.13
N GLY A 323 5.17 -7.08 15.13
CA GLY A 323 6.25 -8.04 15.00
C GLY A 323 7.21 -8.03 16.19
N ALA A 324 7.62 -6.84 16.63
CA ALA A 324 8.45 -6.65 17.82
C ALA A 324 7.76 -7.18 19.09
N PHE A 325 6.44 -7.05 19.20
CA PHE A 325 5.66 -7.54 20.33
C PHE A 325 5.52 -9.07 20.34
N ILE A 326 5.54 -9.75 19.19
CA ILE A 326 5.44 -11.21 19.15
C ILE A 326 6.76 -11.88 19.59
N ILE A 327 7.91 -11.32 19.24
CA ILE A 327 9.22 -11.97 19.42
C ILE A 327 9.49 -12.42 20.88
N PRO A 328 9.31 -11.58 21.93
CA PRO A 328 9.65 -11.94 23.32
C PRO A 328 8.95 -13.21 23.86
N ILE A 329 7.74 -13.52 23.39
CA ILE A 329 6.95 -14.68 23.85
C ILE A 329 7.27 -15.98 23.10
N THR A 330 8.22 -15.94 22.17
CA THR A 330 8.61 -17.10 21.33
C THR A 330 9.93 -17.75 21.74
N ALA A 331 10.38 -17.51 22.97
CA ALA A 331 11.70 -17.91 23.46
C ALA A 331 11.81 -19.41 23.84
N PHE A 332 11.27 -20.31 23.01
CA PHE A 332 11.17 -21.75 23.26
C PHE A 332 11.71 -22.59 22.09
N PRO A 333 12.39 -23.73 22.36
CA PRO A 333 12.90 -24.61 21.31
C PRO A 333 11.78 -25.51 20.74
N THR A 334 10.71 -24.91 20.23
CA THR A 334 9.55 -25.61 19.67
C THR A 334 9.21 -25.09 18.26
N PRO A 335 8.59 -25.93 17.40
CA PRO A 335 8.16 -25.51 16.07
C PRO A 335 7.18 -24.33 16.08
N ALA A 336 6.24 -24.31 17.03
CA ALA A 336 5.27 -23.21 17.17
C ALA A 336 5.94 -21.88 17.53
N ALA A 337 6.96 -21.91 18.39
CA ALA A 337 7.75 -20.74 18.72
C ALA A 337 8.61 -20.28 17.54
N ALA A 338 9.24 -21.19 16.81
CA ALA A 338 9.97 -20.86 15.58
C ALA A 338 9.04 -20.20 14.54
N PHE A 339 7.86 -20.76 14.31
CA PHE A 339 6.86 -20.24 13.38
C PHE A 339 6.38 -18.84 13.74
N SER A 340 6.01 -18.65 15.01
CA SER A 340 5.54 -17.35 15.50
C SER A 340 6.66 -16.31 15.51
N GLN A 341 7.89 -16.72 15.83
CA GLN A 341 9.06 -15.83 15.80
C GLN A 341 9.38 -15.39 14.38
N ALA A 342 9.27 -16.29 13.41
CA ALA A 342 9.50 -15.97 12.00
C ALA A 342 8.45 -15.01 11.45
N ILE A 343 7.18 -15.15 11.83
CA ILE A 343 6.15 -14.16 11.51
C ILE A 343 6.52 -12.81 12.12
N GLY A 344 6.78 -12.76 13.43
CA GLY A 344 7.09 -11.52 14.13
C GLY A 344 8.36 -10.83 13.60
N LEU A 345 9.43 -11.59 13.35
CA LEU A 345 10.67 -11.07 12.77
C LEU A 345 10.45 -10.59 11.32
N GLY A 346 9.64 -11.31 10.54
CA GLY A 346 9.31 -10.93 9.17
C GLY A 346 8.57 -9.60 9.11
N CYS A 347 7.53 -9.42 9.94
CA CYS A 347 6.82 -8.15 10.06
C CYS A 347 7.74 -7.02 10.53
N PHE A 348 8.58 -7.29 11.53
CA PHE A 348 9.53 -6.31 12.07
C PHE A 348 10.55 -5.85 11.02
N VAL A 349 11.24 -6.78 10.35
CA VAL A 349 12.27 -6.46 9.35
C VAL A 349 11.65 -5.84 8.11
N GLN A 350 10.54 -6.37 7.60
CA GLN A 350 9.89 -5.84 6.39
C GLN A 350 9.37 -4.42 6.64
N GLY A 351 8.70 -4.20 7.77
CA GLY A 351 8.13 -2.90 8.07
C GLY A 351 9.22 -1.85 8.32
N TYR A 352 10.29 -2.21 9.04
CA TYR A 352 11.44 -1.33 9.17
C TYR A 352 12.16 -1.08 7.83
N ALA A 353 12.33 -2.09 6.98
CA ALA A 353 13.01 -1.91 5.71
C ALA A 353 12.25 -0.94 4.78
N ARG A 354 10.91 -1.02 4.77
CA ARG A 354 10.08 -0.19 3.88
C ARG A 354 9.84 1.22 4.43
N TRP A 355 9.61 1.36 5.73
CA TRP A 355 9.19 2.62 6.35
C TRP A 355 10.18 3.13 7.41
N GLY A 356 11.08 2.31 7.93
CA GLY A 356 11.97 2.70 9.02
C GLY A 356 11.24 2.72 10.38
N TRP A 357 11.69 3.58 11.29
CA TRP A 357 11.08 3.76 12.61
C TRP A 357 9.95 4.80 12.55
N TYR A 358 8.72 4.34 12.29
CA TYR A 358 7.54 5.19 12.45
C TYR A 358 7.02 5.16 13.89
N SER A 359 6.27 6.20 14.25
CA SER A 359 5.50 6.26 15.50
C SER A 359 4.26 5.35 15.39
N TYR A 360 3.68 4.96 16.52
CA TYR A 360 2.32 4.38 16.57
C TYR A 360 1.22 5.47 16.73
N LEU A 361 1.64 6.73 16.80
CA LEU A 361 0.79 7.92 16.77
C LEU A 361 1.11 8.69 15.51
N ASP A 362 0.11 8.83 14.65
CA ASP A 362 0.19 9.64 13.44
C ASP A 362 -0.43 11.01 13.68
N THR A 363 0.24 12.05 13.20
CA THR A 363 -0.36 13.38 13.13
C THR A 363 -1.49 13.32 12.12
N ILE A 364 -2.71 13.64 12.57
CA ILE A 364 -3.88 13.67 11.69
C ILE A 364 -3.60 14.75 10.63
N PRO A 365 -3.53 14.40 9.33
CA PRO A 365 -3.27 15.39 8.30
C PRO A 365 -4.35 16.47 8.32
N THR A 366 -3.98 17.72 8.04
CA THR A 366 -4.91 18.85 8.05
C THR A 366 -6.16 18.57 7.20
N TYR A 367 -6.04 17.89 6.05
CA TYR A 367 -7.20 17.57 5.21
C TYR A 367 -8.26 16.69 5.89
N MET A 368 -7.90 15.90 6.91
CA MET A 368 -8.85 15.08 7.67
C MET A 368 -9.56 15.86 8.77
N THR A 369 -8.98 16.97 9.24
CA THR A 369 -9.59 17.86 10.24
C THR A 369 -10.50 18.91 9.60
N ILE A 370 -10.41 19.11 8.29
CA ILE A 370 -11.30 20.01 7.54
C ILE A 370 -12.70 19.40 7.48
N ALA A 371 -13.71 20.23 7.77
CA ALA A 371 -15.11 19.85 7.64
C ALA A 371 -15.42 19.34 6.22
N VAL A 372 -16.21 18.27 6.14
CA VAL A 372 -16.59 17.64 4.87
C VAL A 372 -18.08 17.92 4.63
N PRO A 373 -18.49 18.30 3.41
CA PRO A 373 -19.91 18.48 3.11
C PRO A 373 -20.70 17.19 3.40
N GLU A 374 -21.74 17.29 4.20
CA GLU A 374 -22.63 16.16 4.53
C GLU A 374 -23.59 15.84 3.38
N ASN A 375 -24.01 16.88 2.65
CA ASN A 375 -24.94 16.79 1.55
C ASN A 375 -24.22 16.99 0.21
N ALA A 376 -24.70 16.29 -0.82
CA ALA A 376 -24.22 16.50 -2.18
C ALA A 376 -24.63 17.90 -2.69
N PRO A 377 -23.81 18.57 -3.53
CA PRO A 377 -24.17 19.86 -4.09
C PRO A 377 -25.41 19.73 -4.99
N ASN A 378 -26.27 20.75 -4.99
CA ASN A 378 -27.46 20.80 -5.84
C ASN A 378 -27.14 21.53 -7.14
N THR A 379 -27.64 21.04 -8.27
CA THR A 379 -27.46 21.68 -9.57
C THR A 379 -28.77 22.29 -10.06
N THR A 380 -28.72 23.54 -10.48
CA THR A 380 -29.86 24.36 -10.95
C THR A 380 -29.51 25.06 -12.26
N ASN A 381 -30.51 25.62 -12.95
CA ASN A 381 -30.33 26.36 -14.22
C ASN A 381 -29.49 25.60 -15.26
N VAL A 382 -29.79 24.31 -15.44
CA VAL A 382 -29.09 23.46 -16.42
C VAL A 382 -29.52 23.83 -17.83
N SER A 383 -28.55 24.16 -18.67
CA SER A 383 -28.70 24.45 -20.10
C SER A 383 -27.91 23.43 -20.93
N SER A 384 -27.87 23.61 -22.25
CA SER A 384 -27.06 22.78 -23.15
C SER A 384 -25.55 23.03 -23.03
N SER A 385 -25.12 24.16 -22.43
CA SER A 385 -23.70 24.57 -22.34
C SER A 385 -23.23 25.06 -20.98
N GLY A 386 -24.09 25.00 -19.96
CA GLY A 386 -23.74 25.45 -18.61
C GLY A 386 -24.76 25.04 -17.56
N ALA A 387 -24.34 25.09 -16.30
CA ALA A 387 -25.15 24.76 -15.14
C ALA A 387 -24.70 25.55 -13.91
N THR A 388 -25.60 25.81 -12.98
CA THR A 388 -25.27 26.48 -11.71
C THR A 388 -25.24 25.45 -10.59
N VAL A 389 -24.09 25.27 -9.95
CA VAL A 389 -23.92 24.36 -8.81
C VAL A 389 -23.97 25.17 -7.52
N VAL A 390 -24.77 24.73 -6.56
CA VAL A 390 -25.00 25.37 -5.27
C VAL A 390 -24.77 24.36 -4.16
N TRP A 391 -24.10 24.76 -3.08
CA TRP A 391 -23.90 23.91 -1.91
C TRP A 391 -24.14 24.68 -0.62
N GLU A 392 -24.39 23.93 0.45
CA GLU A 392 -24.53 24.50 1.78
C GLU A 392 -23.14 24.93 2.29
N PRO A 393 -23.03 26.10 2.92
CA PRO A 393 -21.79 26.50 3.55
C PRO A 393 -21.43 25.51 4.65
N LEU A 394 -20.19 25.04 4.64
CA LEU A 394 -19.59 24.41 5.81
C LEU A 394 -19.50 25.53 6.85
N GLY A 395 -20.15 25.38 7.99
CA GLY A 395 -20.27 26.42 9.01
C GLY A 395 -18.91 27.01 9.43
N SER A 396 -18.92 28.05 10.27
CA SER A 396 -17.71 28.67 10.84
C SER A 396 -16.89 27.75 11.75
N GLU A 397 -17.08 26.44 11.66
CA GLU A 397 -16.32 25.44 12.38
C GLU A 397 -14.90 25.41 11.83
N GLU A 398 -13.98 25.60 12.76
CA GLU A 398 -12.56 25.91 12.63
C GLU A 398 -11.86 25.09 11.54
N ALA A 399 -11.77 25.62 10.31
CA ALA A 399 -10.65 25.43 9.36
C ALA A 399 -11.00 25.80 7.90
N VAL A 400 -12.27 25.97 7.50
CA VAL A 400 -12.63 26.19 6.08
C VAL A 400 -12.57 27.67 5.71
N GLU A 401 -11.65 28.06 4.82
CA GLU A 401 -11.50 29.43 4.30
C GLU A 401 -12.07 29.59 2.88
N ALA A 402 -12.17 28.51 2.11
CA ALA A 402 -12.68 28.49 0.75
C ALA A 402 -13.27 27.12 0.40
N TYR A 403 -13.81 27.00 -0.81
CA TYR A 403 -14.36 25.78 -1.40
C TYR A 403 -13.64 25.43 -2.70
N SER A 404 -13.42 24.14 -2.92
CA SER A 404 -12.96 23.55 -4.18
C SER A 404 -14.14 22.80 -4.81
N LEU A 405 -14.72 23.34 -5.87
CA LEU A 405 -15.72 22.65 -6.68
C LEU A 405 -15.02 21.82 -7.75
N ARG A 406 -15.38 20.54 -7.83
CA ARG A 406 -14.80 19.58 -8.76
C ARG A 406 -15.86 19.02 -9.70
N LEU A 407 -15.58 19.09 -11.00
CA LEU A 407 -16.34 18.47 -12.08
C LEU A 407 -15.57 17.24 -12.58
N ASN A 408 -16.16 16.06 -12.50
CA ASN A 408 -15.53 14.80 -12.90
C ASN A 408 -14.18 14.53 -12.19
N ARG A 409 -14.05 15.00 -10.93
CA ARG A 409 -12.82 15.02 -10.10
C ARG A 409 -11.74 16.03 -10.51
N VAL A 410 -12.01 16.89 -11.48
CA VAL A 410 -11.14 18.01 -11.88
C VAL A 410 -11.63 19.26 -11.17
N GLU A 411 -10.74 19.97 -10.48
CA GLU A 411 -11.10 21.25 -9.87
C GLU A 411 -11.45 22.27 -10.96
N VAL A 412 -12.63 22.87 -10.88
CA VAL A 412 -13.12 23.86 -11.86
C VAL A 412 -13.34 25.23 -11.23
N TYR A 413 -13.46 25.29 -9.91
CA TYR A 413 -13.56 26.53 -9.16
C TYR A 413 -12.91 26.39 -7.78
N ARG A 414 -12.28 27.48 -7.35
CA ARG A 414 -11.68 27.64 -6.03
C ARG A 414 -11.96 29.05 -5.52
N GLY A 415 -12.69 29.18 -4.42
CA GLY A 415 -13.08 30.49 -3.89
C GLY A 415 -14.07 30.39 -2.73
N VAL A 416 -14.60 31.54 -2.30
CA VAL A 416 -15.45 31.65 -1.10
C VAL A 416 -16.94 31.52 -1.37
N ASP A 417 -17.34 31.55 -2.65
CA ASP A 417 -18.74 31.49 -3.03
C ASP A 417 -19.30 30.08 -2.79
N THR A 418 -20.61 30.02 -2.50
CA THR A 418 -21.36 28.75 -2.35
C THR A 418 -22.23 28.45 -3.56
N SER A 419 -22.12 29.27 -4.62
CA SER A 419 -22.83 29.11 -5.87
C SER A 419 -21.93 29.51 -7.03
N VAL A 420 -21.79 28.62 -8.01
CA VAL A 420 -20.88 28.80 -9.15
C VAL A 420 -21.55 28.36 -10.43
N VAL A 421 -21.41 29.19 -11.47
CA VAL A 421 -21.82 28.86 -12.83
C VAL A 421 -20.66 28.16 -13.53
N ILE A 422 -20.89 26.94 -13.98
CA ILE A 422 -19.99 26.20 -14.87
C ILE A 422 -20.45 26.45 -16.30
N SER A 423 -19.53 26.83 -17.17
CA SER A 423 -19.78 27.12 -18.59
C SER A 423 -18.95 26.19 -19.48
N ASN A 424 -19.20 26.24 -20.80
CA ASN A 424 -18.52 25.43 -21.81
C ASN A 424 -18.71 23.92 -21.61
N LEU A 425 -19.91 23.51 -21.18
CA LEU A 425 -20.28 22.12 -21.10
C LEU A 425 -20.74 21.60 -22.47
N GLU A 426 -20.50 20.33 -22.74
CA GLU A 426 -21.05 19.63 -23.90
C GLU A 426 -22.55 19.33 -23.69
N PRO A 427 -23.39 19.41 -24.74
CA PRO A 427 -24.80 19.08 -24.69
C PRO A 427 -25.02 17.57 -24.51
N ASN A 428 -26.17 17.19 -23.92
CA ASN A 428 -26.56 15.80 -23.66
C ASN A 428 -25.49 14.95 -22.96
N MET A 429 -24.79 15.53 -21.99
CA MET A 429 -23.72 14.86 -21.25
C MET A 429 -23.98 14.91 -19.75
N THR A 430 -23.75 13.78 -19.09
CA THR A 430 -23.86 13.69 -17.62
C THR A 430 -22.53 14.05 -16.99
N TYR A 431 -22.52 14.97 -16.04
CA TYR A 431 -21.35 15.36 -15.25
C TYR A 431 -21.54 15.01 -13.79
N PHE A 432 -20.42 14.72 -13.11
CA PHE A 432 -20.39 14.42 -11.68
C PHE A 432 -19.74 15.58 -10.93
N VAL A 433 -20.43 16.11 -9.93
CA VAL A 433 -19.96 17.25 -9.14
C VAL A 433 -19.76 16.88 -7.68
N GLY A 434 -18.72 17.44 -7.09
CA GLY A 434 -18.42 17.31 -5.68
C GLY A 434 -17.72 18.55 -5.17
N VAL A 435 -17.91 18.85 -3.88
CA VAL A 435 -17.32 20.01 -3.22
C VAL A 435 -16.43 19.52 -2.08
N ALA A 436 -15.30 20.19 -1.88
CA ALA A 436 -14.44 20.03 -0.72
C ALA A 436 -14.22 21.40 -0.07
N GLY A 437 -14.14 21.43 1.27
CA GLY A 437 -13.62 22.60 1.99
C GLY A 437 -12.12 22.76 1.74
N VAL A 438 -11.62 23.98 1.76
CA VAL A 438 -10.21 24.33 1.63
C VAL A 438 -9.81 25.11 2.87
N ALA A 439 -8.74 24.68 3.53
CA ALA A 439 -8.21 25.35 4.72
C ALA A 439 -7.14 26.39 4.41
N SER A 440 -6.73 27.09 5.48
CA SER A 440 -5.55 27.96 5.48
C SER A 440 -4.37 27.32 4.74
N TRP A 441 -3.62 28.16 4.01
CA TRP A 441 -2.51 27.75 3.16
C TRP A 441 -2.90 26.91 1.93
N GLY A 442 -4.19 26.85 1.61
CA GLY A 442 -4.69 26.19 0.39
C GLY A 442 -4.73 24.67 0.48
N THR A 443 -4.85 24.10 1.68
CA THR A 443 -4.95 22.64 1.83
C THR A 443 -6.37 22.16 1.50
N ASP A 444 -6.50 21.29 0.50
CA ASP A 444 -7.78 20.69 0.14
C ASP A 444 -8.24 19.68 1.20
N GLY A 445 -9.49 19.80 1.65
CA GLY A 445 -10.19 18.80 2.44
C GLY A 445 -10.70 17.64 1.59
N ARG A 446 -11.45 16.74 2.24
CA ARG A 446 -12.11 15.63 1.54
C ARG A 446 -13.32 16.14 0.77
N VAL A 447 -13.56 15.53 -0.40
CA VAL A 447 -14.77 15.78 -1.19
C VAL A 447 -15.94 15.09 -0.49
N GLY A 448 -17.05 15.82 -0.30
CA GLY A 448 -18.30 15.26 0.22
C GLY A 448 -19.00 14.33 -0.78
N PRO A 449 -20.26 13.94 -0.51
CA PRO A 449 -21.05 13.15 -1.44
C PRO A 449 -21.14 13.80 -2.82
N LEU A 450 -21.08 12.95 -3.85
CA LEU A 450 -21.18 13.40 -5.23
C LEU A 450 -22.65 13.47 -5.66
N SER A 451 -22.99 14.46 -6.47
CA SER A 451 -24.22 14.47 -7.28
C SER A 451 -23.88 14.47 -8.75
N ASN A 452 -24.89 14.29 -9.60
CA ASN A 452 -24.73 14.38 -11.04
C ASN A 452 -25.86 15.23 -11.64
N PHE A 453 -25.62 15.70 -12.86
CA PHE A 453 -26.62 16.37 -13.69
C PHE A 453 -26.33 16.10 -15.15
N THR A 454 -27.34 16.18 -16.00
CA THR A 454 -27.23 16.00 -17.45
C THR A 454 -27.59 17.31 -18.14
N THR A 455 -26.70 17.81 -19.00
CA THR A 455 -26.97 19.01 -19.83
C THR A 455 -28.10 18.74 -20.82
N LEU A 456 -28.81 19.79 -21.21
CA LEU A 456 -29.90 19.68 -22.17
C LEU A 456 -29.37 19.38 -23.58
N GLU A 457 -30.23 18.81 -24.43
CA GLU A 457 -30.01 18.74 -25.87
C GLU A 457 -30.05 20.16 -26.49
N ILE A 458 -29.48 20.32 -27.69
CA ILE A 458 -29.45 21.61 -28.42
C ILE A 458 -30.84 21.93 -29.00
#